data_AF-A0A4W5Q5P3-F1
#
_entry.id   AF-A0A4W5Q5P3-F1
#
_cell.length_a   1.000
_cell.length_b   1.000
_cell.length_c   1.000
_cell.angle_alpha   90.00
_cell.angle_beta   90.00
_cell.angle_gamma   90.00
#
_symmetry.space_group_name_H-M   'P 1'
#
loop_
_entity.id
_entity.type
_entity.pdbx_description
1 polymer ?
#
loop_
_entity_poly.entity_id
_entity_poly.type
_entity_poly.pdbx_seq_one_letter_code
_entity_poly.pdbx_strand_id
1 'polypeptide(L)'
;MDSLLMVMSQMMMLPSPPYVHVLLFYQPLGKRSILNVLLLPSNVVRKEVREVIERDGIREILTTSLCTLTPMQEYTLSTNPADAHPIQPNTAKFVDYYENYVPTFQLFIKPVVEEVNLLLEEKKANTLVWKGLVWLPVTPPGGSTAGTKNVHFLLLDILEELGQGDLKKFQWYINKGVEEFPAISEGQLEDADRLVTVDRMVQSYCYEGAVKITLEILRKMGRNNLADELMEKLTKQV
;
A
#
# COMPACT_ATOMS: atom_id res chain seq x y z
N MET A 1 -1.53 33.18 40.18
CA MET A 1 -0.25 33.24 39.45
C MET A 1 0.64 32.06 39.82
N ASP A 2 0.44 30.82 39.38
CA ASP A 2 -0.73 30.13 38.83
C ASP A 2 -0.36 28.64 38.75
N SER A 3 -0.76 27.85 39.74
CA SER A 3 -0.70 26.39 39.65
C SER A 3 -1.56 25.88 38.48
N LEU A 4 -2.58 26.65 38.06
CA LEU A 4 -3.32 26.41 36.83
C LEU A 4 -2.50 26.67 35.55
N LEU A 5 -1.57 27.64 35.53
CA LEU A 5 -0.66 27.85 34.39
C LEU A 5 0.44 26.79 34.35
N MET A 6 0.92 26.30 35.51
CA MET A 6 1.82 25.14 35.52
C MET A 6 1.11 23.91 34.96
N VAL A 7 -0.12 23.63 35.40
CA VAL A 7 -0.90 22.50 34.87
C VAL A 7 -1.24 22.72 33.39
N MET A 8 -1.62 23.92 32.93
CA MET A 8 -1.89 24.18 31.51
C MET A 8 -0.62 24.18 30.63
N SER A 9 0.54 24.61 31.16
CA SER A 9 1.83 24.45 30.48
C SER A 9 2.27 22.99 30.40
N GLN A 10 1.83 22.15 31.34
CA GLN A 10 2.09 20.71 31.36
C GLN A 10 1.04 19.93 30.55
N MET A 11 -0.18 20.45 30.41
CA MET A 11 -1.26 19.93 29.57
C MET A 11 -1.11 20.30 28.09
N MET A 12 -0.36 21.38 27.77
CA MET A 12 0.09 21.69 26.41
C MET A 12 1.31 20.87 25.95
N MET A 13 1.84 19.97 26.81
CA MET A 13 3.01 19.12 26.56
C MET A 13 2.67 17.62 26.59
N LEU A 14 1.41 17.25 26.35
CA LEU A 14 1.11 15.88 25.92
C LEU A 14 1.12 15.90 24.39
N PRO A 15 2.24 15.54 23.73
CA PRO A 15 2.20 15.33 22.29
C PRO A 15 1.13 14.27 22.06
N SER A 16 0.04 14.65 21.40
CA SER A 16 -0.82 13.67 20.75
C SER A 16 0.14 12.79 19.96
N PRO A 17 0.18 11.47 20.23
CA PRO A 17 1.24 10.65 19.69
C PRO A 17 1.18 10.80 18.16
N PRO A 18 2.28 11.27 17.54
CA PRO A 18 2.25 11.69 16.16
C PRO A 18 1.74 10.53 15.32
N TYR A 19 0.75 10.78 14.48
CA TYR A 19 0.42 9.83 13.44
C TYR A 19 1.70 9.58 12.63
N VAL A 20 1.99 8.32 12.39
CA VAL A 20 3.16 7.87 11.65
C VAL A 20 2.68 7.23 10.36
N HIS A 21 3.41 7.48 9.29
CA HIS A 21 3.35 6.74 8.05
C HIS A 21 4.35 5.59 8.07
N VAL A 22 3.82 4.37 7.93
CA VAL A 22 4.58 3.17 7.56
C VAL A 22 4.63 3.11 6.04
N LEU A 23 5.76 3.49 5.45
CA LEU A 23 5.98 3.40 4.01
C LEU A 23 6.84 2.18 3.69
N LEU A 24 6.47 1.48 2.63
CA LEU A 24 7.10 0.24 2.20
C LEU A 24 7.68 0.44 0.81
N PHE A 25 8.98 0.18 0.64
CA PHE A 25 9.66 0.26 -0.65
C PHE A 25 10.31 -1.07 -0.98
N TYR A 26 9.87 -1.67 -2.08
CA TYR A 26 10.38 -2.94 -2.59
C TYR A 26 11.56 -2.72 -3.52
N GLN A 27 12.67 -3.39 -3.23
CA GLN A 27 13.89 -3.36 -4.02
C GLN A 27 14.23 -4.77 -4.52
N PRO A 28 14.09 -5.05 -5.83
CA PRO A 28 14.48 -6.33 -6.41
C PRO A 28 16.01 -6.44 -6.56
N LEU A 29 16.58 -7.56 -6.13
CA LEU A 29 18.01 -7.91 -6.24
C LEU A 29 18.17 -9.31 -6.88
N GLY A 30 17.64 -9.46 -8.10
CA GLY A 30 17.64 -10.74 -8.83
C GLY A 30 16.69 -11.76 -8.18
N LYS A 31 17.24 -12.82 -7.59
CA LYS A 31 16.44 -13.86 -6.89
C LYS A 31 16.12 -13.52 -5.43
N ARG A 32 16.53 -12.35 -4.97
CA ARG A 32 16.34 -11.85 -3.61
C ARG A 32 15.69 -10.49 -3.70
N SER A 33 15.10 -10.05 -2.60
CA SER A 33 14.57 -8.69 -2.50
C SER A 33 14.77 -8.14 -1.11
N ILE A 34 14.76 -6.81 -1.05
CA ILE A 34 14.77 -6.07 0.20
C ILE A 34 13.46 -5.30 0.25
N LEU A 35 12.73 -5.47 1.36
CA LEU A 35 11.63 -4.59 1.70
C LEU A 35 12.13 -3.57 2.71
N ASN A 36 12.25 -2.32 2.25
CA ASN A 36 12.63 -1.18 3.07
C ASN A 36 11.38 -0.63 3.76
N VAL A 37 11.39 -0.60 5.10
CA VAL A 37 10.29 -0.11 5.92
C VAL A 37 10.71 1.20 6.56
N LEU A 38 9.99 2.27 6.25
CA LEU A 38 10.23 3.60 6.79
C LEU A 38 9.11 3.96 7.75
N LEU A 39 9.49 4.36 8.97
CA LEU A 39 8.60 4.94 9.96
C LEU A 39 8.81 6.45 9.95
N LEU A 40 7.89 7.19 9.33
CA LEU A 40 8.01 8.63 9.16
C LEU A 40 6.86 9.37 9.83
N PRO A 41 7.11 10.53 10.46
CA PRO A 41 6.04 11.39 10.94
C PRO A 41 5.02 11.76 9.84
N SER A 42 3.74 11.89 10.20
CA SER A 42 2.65 12.21 9.26
C SER A 42 2.75 13.58 8.57
N ASN A 43 3.58 14.50 9.08
CA ASN A 43 3.88 15.75 8.41
C ASN A 43 4.84 15.59 7.21
N VAL A 44 5.41 14.40 7.00
CA VAL A 44 6.24 14.12 5.83
C VAL A 44 5.37 13.93 4.58
N VAL A 45 5.68 14.68 3.52
CA VAL A 45 4.96 14.61 2.25
C VAL A 45 5.38 13.36 1.49
N ARG A 46 4.47 12.38 1.37
CA ARG A 46 4.71 11.08 0.70
C ARG A 46 5.30 11.21 -0.71
N LYS A 47 4.87 12.24 -1.47
CA LYS A 47 5.37 12.52 -2.82
C LYS A 47 6.88 12.79 -2.84
N GLU A 48 7.41 13.53 -1.87
CA GLU A 48 8.84 13.85 -1.77
C GLU A 48 9.66 12.60 -1.45
N VAL A 49 9.16 11.77 -0.51
CA VAL A 49 9.80 10.50 -0.15
C VAL A 49 9.93 9.60 -1.39
N ARG A 50 8.86 9.53 -2.18
CA ARG A 50 8.81 8.76 -3.42
C ARG A 50 9.86 9.22 -4.43
N GLU A 51 9.94 10.53 -4.69
CA GLU A 51 10.89 11.10 -5.65
C GLU A 51 12.36 10.87 -5.26
N VAL A 52 12.65 10.76 -3.96
CA VAL A 52 13.99 10.45 -3.45
C VAL A 52 14.31 8.96 -3.57
N ILE A 53 13.36 8.08 -3.22
CA ILE A 53 13.62 6.65 -3.04
C ILE A 53 13.35 5.81 -4.29
N GLU A 54 12.35 6.16 -5.12
CA GLU A 54 11.99 5.42 -6.34
C GLU A 54 13.02 5.65 -7.46
N ARG A 55 14.23 5.14 -7.23
CA ARG A 55 15.33 5.09 -8.18
C ARG A 55 15.74 3.64 -8.36
N ASP A 56 16.40 3.33 -9.48
CA ASP A 56 17.04 2.03 -9.71
C ASP A 56 16.13 0.79 -9.50
N GLY A 57 14.84 0.93 -9.86
CA GLY A 57 13.87 -0.16 -9.79
C GLY A 57 13.21 -0.38 -8.42
N ILE A 58 13.48 0.50 -7.44
CA ILE A 58 12.76 0.53 -6.17
C ILE A 58 11.35 1.08 -6.39
N ARG A 59 10.33 0.43 -5.82
CA ARG A 59 8.92 0.83 -5.96
C ARG A 59 8.21 0.86 -4.62
N GLU A 60 7.36 1.85 -4.43
CA GLU A 60 6.49 1.90 -3.26
C GLU A 60 5.41 0.80 -3.32
N ILE A 61 5.23 0.09 -2.20
CA ILE A 61 4.06 -0.78 -1.98
C ILE A 61 3.05 0.01 -1.14
N LEU A 62 1.86 0.24 -1.69
CA LEU A 62 0.79 0.90 -0.97
C LEU A 62 0.24 -0.03 0.13
N THR A 63 0.15 0.48 1.36
CA THR A 63 -0.38 -0.24 2.53
C THR A 63 -1.18 0.69 3.42
N THR A 64 -1.91 0.14 4.40
CA THR A 64 -2.52 0.91 5.49
C THR A 64 -1.40 1.49 6.36
N SER A 65 -0.94 2.69 6.01
CA SER A 65 0.28 3.26 6.56
C SER A 65 0.11 4.02 7.87
N LEU A 66 -1.12 4.31 8.29
CA LEU A 66 -1.38 5.14 9.48
C LEU A 66 -1.34 4.29 10.76
N CYS A 67 -0.38 4.58 11.63
CA CYS A 67 -0.35 4.08 13.00
C CYS A 67 0.15 5.17 13.95
N THR A 68 0.20 4.84 15.24
CA THR A 68 0.55 5.78 16.31
C THR A 68 1.80 5.26 17.00
N LEU A 69 2.91 6.00 16.90
CA LEU A 69 4.15 5.67 17.59
C LEU A 69 4.53 6.77 18.59
N THR A 70 5.23 6.37 19.64
CA THR A 70 5.76 7.24 20.68
C THR A 70 7.21 7.59 20.33
N PRO A 71 7.56 8.89 20.23
CA PRO A 71 8.94 9.31 20.00
C PRO A 71 9.92 8.75 21.04
N MET A 72 11.15 8.49 20.61
CA MET A 72 12.25 7.94 21.41
C MET A 72 12.05 6.53 21.97
N GLN A 73 10.92 5.87 21.66
CA GLN A 73 10.70 4.46 22.00
C GLN A 73 11.34 3.52 21.00
N GLU A 74 11.66 2.32 21.49
CA GLU A 74 12.20 1.22 20.70
C GLU A 74 11.09 0.33 20.15
N TYR A 75 11.17 0.06 18.86
CA TYR A 75 10.24 -0.76 18.11
C TYR A 75 10.96 -1.96 17.49
N THR A 76 10.26 -3.08 17.40
CA THR A 76 10.72 -4.31 16.76
C THR A 76 9.80 -4.61 15.59
N LEU A 77 10.39 -4.84 14.41
CA LEU A 77 9.68 -5.37 13.26
C LEU A 77 9.89 -6.89 13.22
N SER A 78 8.80 -7.65 13.03
CA SER A 78 8.84 -9.10 12.91
C SER A 78 7.93 -9.59 11.77
N THR A 79 8.19 -10.82 11.33
CA THR A 79 7.34 -11.57 10.40
C THR A 79 6.80 -12.82 11.07
N ASN A 80 5.98 -13.60 10.36
CA ASN A 80 5.61 -14.93 10.83
C ASN A 80 6.90 -15.75 11.09
N PRO A 81 7.04 -16.38 12.28
CA PRO A 81 8.21 -17.18 12.63
C PRO A 81 8.54 -18.29 11.62
N ALA A 82 7.54 -18.77 10.88
CA ALA A 82 7.72 -19.79 9.85
C ALA A 82 8.53 -19.29 8.63
N ASP A 83 8.53 -17.98 8.37
CA ASP A 83 9.08 -17.42 7.12
C ASP A 83 10.60 -17.16 7.19
N ALA A 84 11.19 -17.19 8.39
CA ALA A 84 12.63 -17.08 8.65
C ALA A 84 13.38 -15.95 7.90
N HIS A 85 12.72 -14.82 7.64
CA HIS A 85 13.33 -13.69 6.95
C HIS A 85 14.19 -12.83 7.90
N PRO A 86 15.47 -12.59 7.59
CA PRO A 86 16.31 -11.68 8.37
C PRO A 86 15.80 -10.24 8.29
N ILE A 87 15.73 -9.56 9.43
CA ILE A 87 15.40 -8.13 9.55
C ILE A 87 16.59 -7.41 10.18
N GLN A 88 16.96 -6.26 9.63
CA GLN A 88 17.97 -5.38 10.19
C GLN A 88 17.50 -3.92 10.27
N PRO A 89 17.72 -3.22 11.39
CA PRO A 89 18.13 -3.77 12.69
C PRO A 89 16.99 -4.60 13.31
N ASN A 90 17.28 -5.43 14.33
CA ASN A 90 16.22 -6.14 15.07
C ASN A 90 15.31 -5.19 15.85
N THR A 91 15.86 -4.05 16.28
CA THR A 91 15.14 -3.02 17.03
C THR A 91 15.65 -1.66 16.57
N ALA A 92 14.75 -0.70 16.40
CA ALA A 92 15.08 0.68 16.05
C ALA A 92 14.32 1.66 16.94
N LYS A 93 14.91 2.83 17.18
CA LYS A 93 14.21 3.93 17.86
C LYS A 93 13.44 4.75 16.85
N PHE A 94 12.19 5.07 17.17
CA PHE A 94 11.44 6.05 16.39
C PHE A 94 11.89 7.47 16.78
N VAL A 95 12.35 8.23 15.79
CA VAL A 95 12.74 9.63 15.91
C VAL A 95 11.85 10.46 14.99
N ASP A 96 11.45 11.64 15.44
CA ASP A 96 10.59 12.57 14.72
C ASP A 96 11.37 13.55 13.81
N TYR A 97 12.70 13.44 13.79
CA TYR A 97 13.58 14.11 12.84
C TYR A 97 14.11 13.12 11.79
N TYR A 98 14.07 13.52 10.52
CA TYR A 98 14.40 12.66 9.38
C TYR A 98 15.49 13.29 8.51
N GLU A 99 16.56 12.53 8.25
CA GLU A 99 17.57 12.85 7.25
C GLU A 99 17.53 11.82 6.13
N ASN A 100 17.45 12.28 4.88
CA ASN A 100 17.61 11.47 3.66
C ASN A 100 16.71 10.23 3.54
N TYR A 101 15.59 10.18 4.27
CA TYR A 101 14.62 9.07 4.28
C TYR A 101 15.26 7.67 4.38
N VAL A 102 16.22 7.53 5.30
CA VAL A 102 16.88 6.24 5.55
C VAL A 102 15.85 5.22 6.07
N PRO A 103 15.82 3.98 5.53
CA PRO A 103 14.95 2.91 6.03
C PRO A 103 15.15 2.65 7.52
N THR A 104 14.06 2.56 8.27
CA THR A 104 14.08 2.21 9.69
C THR A 104 14.37 0.73 9.88
N PHE A 105 13.80 -0.11 9.01
CA PHE A 105 14.08 -1.54 8.95
C PHE A 105 14.26 -2.00 7.50
N GLN A 106 15.04 -3.06 7.33
CA GLN A 106 15.23 -3.76 6.07
C GLN A 106 14.96 -5.24 6.28
N LEU A 107 13.96 -5.76 5.59
CA LEU A 107 13.62 -7.17 5.57
C LEU A 107 14.25 -7.81 4.31
N PHE A 108 15.07 -8.84 4.52
CA PHE A 108 15.79 -9.55 3.45
C PHE A 108 15.06 -10.84 3.06
N ILE A 109 14.44 -10.86 1.88
CA ILE A 109 13.55 -11.94 1.44
C ILE A 109 14.32 -12.96 0.57
N LYS A 110 14.18 -14.27 0.86
CA LYS A 110 14.83 -15.40 0.16
C LYS A 110 13.95 -16.67 0.21
N PRO A 111 13.54 -17.35 -0.90
CA PRO A 111 13.41 -16.95 -2.31
C PRO A 111 12.05 -16.28 -2.55
N VAL A 112 11.47 -16.32 -3.76
CA VAL A 112 10.24 -15.58 -4.12
C VAL A 112 9.09 -15.90 -3.16
N VAL A 113 8.75 -14.94 -2.31
CA VAL A 113 7.58 -14.97 -1.43
C VAL A 113 6.51 -14.06 -2.01
N GLU A 114 5.27 -14.51 -2.07
CA GLU A 114 4.15 -13.75 -2.64
C GLU A 114 3.59 -12.71 -1.67
N GLU A 115 3.60 -13.03 -0.37
CA GLU A 115 3.11 -12.14 0.67
C GLU A 115 3.91 -12.27 1.97
N VAL A 116 4.01 -11.17 2.71
CA VAL A 116 4.65 -11.15 4.02
C VAL A 116 3.72 -10.46 5.01
N ASN A 117 3.52 -11.10 6.15
CA ASN A 117 2.88 -10.47 7.30
C ASN A 117 3.94 -9.71 8.10
N LEU A 118 3.80 -8.39 8.17
CA LEU A 118 4.64 -7.53 9.01
C LEU A 118 3.91 -7.18 10.31
N LEU A 119 4.64 -7.25 11.41
CA LEU A 119 4.19 -6.91 12.75
C LEU A 119 5.18 -5.91 13.35
N LEU A 120 4.68 -4.76 13.80
CA LEU A 120 5.47 -3.76 14.49
C LEU A 120 5.04 -3.70 15.95
N GLU A 121 5.97 -3.91 16.86
CA GLU A 121 5.72 -4.00 18.30
C GLU A 121 6.54 -2.98 19.08
N GLU A 122 5.92 -2.33 20.06
CA GLU A 122 6.63 -1.47 21.01
C GLU A 122 7.32 -2.34 22.07
N LYS A 123 8.64 -2.22 22.20
CA LYS A 123 9.44 -3.09 23.07
C LYS A 123 9.13 -2.92 24.56
N LYS A 124 8.87 -1.68 24.99
CA LYS A 124 8.62 -1.36 26.42
C LYS A 124 7.28 -1.91 26.89
N ALA A 125 6.24 -1.75 26.08
CA ALA A 125 4.88 -2.17 26.39
C ALA A 125 4.57 -3.61 25.91
N ASN A 126 5.46 -4.21 25.12
CA ASN A 126 5.25 -5.48 24.43
C ASN A 126 3.89 -5.53 23.71
N THR A 127 3.55 -4.42 23.04
CA THR A 127 2.24 -4.18 22.43
C THR A 127 2.39 -4.07 20.92
N LEU A 128 1.53 -4.79 20.19
CA LEU A 128 1.43 -4.70 18.73
C LEU A 128 0.81 -3.36 18.35
N VAL A 129 1.58 -2.51 17.67
CA VAL A 129 1.17 -1.15 17.27
C VAL A 129 0.75 -1.07 15.80
N TRP A 130 1.22 -1.99 14.96
CA TRP A 130 0.82 -2.07 13.57
C TRP A 130 0.96 -3.50 13.02
N LYS A 131 0.02 -3.90 12.16
CA LYS A 131 0.04 -5.15 11.41
C LYS A 131 -0.32 -4.85 9.95
N GLY A 132 0.47 -5.36 9.02
CA GLY A 132 0.20 -5.24 7.59
C GLY A 132 0.48 -6.55 6.86
N LEU A 133 -0.49 -7.02 6.07
CA LEU A 133 -0.27 -8.05 5.07
C LEU A 133 0.23 -7.36 3.78
N VAL A 134 1.45 -7.69 3.36
CA VAL A 134 2.14 -7.03 2.26
C VAL A 134 2.31 -8.00 1.10
N TRP A 135 1.71 -7.68 -0.03
CA TRP A 135 1.88 -8.44 -1.27
C TRP A 135 3.16 -8.00 -1.96
N LEU A 136 4.08 -8.94 -2.18
CA LEU A 136 5.35 -8.68 -2.83
C LEU A 136 5.22 -8.90 -4.34
N PRO A 137 5.77 -8.00 -5.16
CA PRO A 137 5.80 -8.22 -6.60
C PRO A 137 6.74 -9.40 -6.91
N VAL A 138 6.17 -10.48 -7.46
CA VAL A 138 6.88 -11.70 -7.86
C VAL A 138 7.93 -11.34 -8.93
N THR A 139 9.21 -11.53 -8.62
CA THR A 139 10.29 -11.50 -9.62
C THR A 139 10.59 -12.91 -10.11
N PRO A 140 10.30 -13.25 -11.39
CA PRO A 140 10.63 -14.55 -11.94
C PRO A 140 12.16 -14.77 -11.99
N PRO A 141 12.66 -15.97 -11.67
CA PRO A 141 14.08 -16.30 -11.80
C PRO A 141 14.45 -16.50 -13.28
N GLY A 142 14.65 -15.39 -13.98
CA GLY A 142 15.08 -15.39 -15.37
C GLY A 142 14.56 -14.14 -16.04
N GLY A 143 15.46 -13.32 -16.58
CA GLY A 143 15.10 -12.17 -17.41
C GLY A 143 14.32 -12.66 -18.64
N SER A 144 13.00 -12.65 -18.52
CA SER A 144 12.06 -12.72 -19.63
C SER A 144 10.78 -12.07 -19.15
N THR A 145 10.53 -10.87 -19.65
CA THR A 145 9.28 -10.15 -19.53
C THR A 145 8.14 -11.00 -20.11
N ALA A 146 7.40 -11.69 -19.24
CA ALA A 146 6.13 -12.33 -19.56
C ALA A 146 5.26 -12.49 -18.30
N GLY A 147 4.56 -11.40 -17.94
CA GLY A 147 3.14 -11.43 -17.56
C GLY A 147 2.68 -12.31 -16.38
N THR A 148 3.06 -11.97 -15.15
CA THR A 148 2.11 -12.11 -14.04
C THR A 148 1.72 -10.70 -13.62
N LYS A 149 0.73 -10.14 -14.30
CA LYS A 149 0.21 -8.82 -13.98
C LYS A 149 -0.69 -8.98 -12.76
N ASN A 150 -0.28 -8.40 -11.63
CA ASN A 150 -1.11 -8.31 -10.42
C ASN A 150 -2.46 -7.65 -10.80
N VAL A 151 -3.56 -8.15 -10.25
CA VAL A 151 -4.94 -7.72 -10.57
C VAL A 151 -5.09 -6.19 -10.54
N HIS A 152 -4.40 -5.51 -9.63
CA HIS A 152 -4.35 -4.06 -9.56
C HIS A 152 -3.80 -3.42 -10.85
N PHE A 153 -2.65 -3.91 -11.34
CA PHE A 153 -2.07 -3.47 -12.61
C PHE A 153 -2.89 -3.92 -13.82
N LEU A 154 -3.54 -5.09 -13.78
CA LEU A 154 -4.44 -5.52 -14.84
C LEU A 154 -5.62 -4.57 -14.99
N LEU A 155 -6.26 -4.22 -13.88
CA LEU A 155 -7.39 -3.29 -13.88
C LEU A 155 -6.93 -1.89 -14.30
N LEU A 156 -5.77 -1.45 -13.82
CA LEU A 156 -5.19 -0.17 -14.21
C LEU A 156 -4.91 -0.08 -15.71
N ASP A 157 -4.21 -1.07 -16.28
CA ASP A 157 -3.92 -1.14 -17.72
C ASP A 157 -5.22 -1.02 -18.55
N ILE A 158 -6.29 -1.69 -18.11
CA ILE A 158 -7.58 -1.64 -18.80
C ILE A 158 -8.25 -0.27 -18.65
N LEU A 159 -8.16 0.35 -17.47
CA LEU A 159 -8.70 1.70 -17.24
C LEU A 159 -7.88 2.78 -17.96
N GLU A 160 -6.60 2.55 -18.25
CA GLU A 160 -5.75 3.44 -19.07
C GLU A 160 -6.25 3.54 -20.52
N GLU A 161 -6.75 2.44 -21.07
CA GLU A 161 -7.37 2.40 -22.41
C GLU A 161 -8.73 3.12 -22.47
N LEU A 162 -9.35 3.42 -21.32
CA LEU A 162 -10.56 4.23 -21.28
C LEU A 162 -10.21 5.71 -21.43
N GLY A 163 -10.73 6.36 -22.47
CA GLY A 163 -10.68 7.82 -22.57
C GLY A 163 -11.38 8.50 -21.39
N GLN A 164 -11.11 9.79 -21.14
CA GLN A 164 -11.64 10.50 -19.97
C GLN A 164 -13.17 10.44 -19.84
N GLY A 165 -13.90 10.53 -20.97
CA GLY A 165 -15.36 10.42 -20.98
C GLY A 165 -15.85 9.02 -20.60
N ASP A 166 -15.16 7.98 -21.07
CA ASP A 166 -15.48 6.60 -20.72
C ASP A 166 -15.15 6.31 -19.25
N LEU A 167 -14.02 6.81 -18.75
CA LEU A 167 -13.66 6.66 -17.34
C LEU A 167 -14.73 7.28 -16.42
N LYS A 168 -15.21 8.49 -16.72
CA LYS A 168 -16.31 9.12 -15.96
C LYS A 168 -17.58 8.26 -16.01
N LYS A 169 -17.89 7.68 -17.17
CA LYS A 169 -19.03 6.78 -17.33
C LYS A 169 -18.83 5.47 -16.54
N PHE A 170 -17.62 4.94 -16.50
CA PHE A 170 -17.26 3.76 -15.73
C PHE A 170 -17.44 4.00 -14.23
N GLN A 171 -16.88 5.10 -13.71
CA GLN A 171 -17.05 5.53 -12.31
C GLN A 171 -18.52 5.76 -11.96
N TRP A 172 -19.32 6.29 -12.90
CA TRP A 172 -20.75 6.44 -12.71
C TRP A 172 -21.48 5.10 -12.49
N TYR A 173 -21.09 4.03 -13.20
CA TYR A 173 -21.66 2.70 -12.95
C TYR A 173 -21.29 2.16 -11.56
N ILE A 174 -20.05 2.38 -11.11
CA ILE A 174 -19.64 2.02 -9.74
C ILE A 174 -20.49 2.77 -8.71
N ASN A 175 -20.74 4.06 -8.93
CA ASN A 175 -21.56 4.89 -8.04
C ASN A 175 -23.03 4.50 -8.01
N LYS A 176 -23.57 3.97 -9.11
CA LYS A 176 -24.95 3.48 -9.17
C LYS A 176 -25.12 2.08 -8.59
N GLY A 177 -24.03 1.33 -8.48
CA GLY A 177 -24.06 -0.10 -8.19
C GLY A 177 -24.45 -0.90 -9.43
N VAL A 178 -23.93 -2.11 -9.51
CA VAL A 178 -24.17 -3.02 -10.63
C VAL A 178 -24.45 -4.41 -10.08
N GLU A 179 -25.66 -4.91 -10.33
CA GLU A 179 -26.08 -6.27 -9.99
C GLU A 179 -25.87 -6.60 -8.51
N GLU A 180 -25.03 -7.59 -8.22
CA GLU A 180 -24.71 -8.07 -6.86
C GLU A 180 -23.66 -7.21 -6.14
N PHE A 181 -23.11 -6.19 -6.81
CA PHE A 181 -22.07 -5.33 -6.24
C PHE A 181 -22.67 -4.07 -5.61
N PRO A 182 -22.39 -3.81 -4.31
CA PRO A 182 -22.87 -2.61 -3.64
C PRO A 182 -22.26 -1.35 -4.27
N ALA A 183 -23.00 -0.24 -4.30
CA ALA A 183 -22.47 1.02 -4.83
C ALA A 183 -21.32 1.57 -3.96
N ILE A 184 -20.30 2.15 -4.59
CA ILE A 184 -19.33 3.02 -3.91
C ILE A 184 -19.92 4.44 -3.89
N SER A 185 -19.80 5.16 -2.78
CA SER A 185 -20.37 6.50 -2.70
C SER A 185 -19.64 7.50 -3.61
N GLU A 186 -20.39 8.42 -4.20
CA GLU A 186 -19.88 9.40 -5.17
C GLU A 186 -18.71 10.23 -4.61
N GLY A 187 -18.76 10.62 -3.34
CA GLY A 187 -17.66 11.35 -2.69
C GLY A 187 -16.36 10.56 -2.54
N GLN A 188 -16.35 9.24 -2.75
CA GLN A 188 -15.11 8.44 -2.79
C GLN A 188 -14.47 8.40 -4.18
N LEU A 189 -15.23 8.76 -5.22
CA LEU A 189 -14.83 8.74 -6.62
C LEU A 189 -14.90 10.13 -7.28
N GLU A 190 -15.24 11.17 -6.52
CA GLU A 190 -15.22 12.57 -6.96
C GLU A 190 -13.79 12.96 -7.33
N ASP A 191 -13.60 13.41 -8.58
CA ASP A 191 -12.30 13.72 -9.20
C ASP A 191 -11.25 12.59 -9.14
N ALA A 192 -11.68 11.34 -8.91
CA ALA A 192 -10.78 10.21 -8.87
C ALA A 192 -10.13 9.98 -10.24
N ASP A 193 -8.81 9.79 -10.23
CA ASP A 193 -8.09 9.30 -11.39
C ASP A 193 -8.21 7.76 -11.51
N ARG A 194 -7.57 7.20 -12.53
CA ARG A 194 -7.61 5.74 -12.80
C ARG A 194 -7.05 4.93 -11.64
N LEU A 195 -5.97 5.40 -11.01
CA LEU A 195 -5.33 4.72 -9.89
C LEU A 195 -6.24 4.69 -8.68
N VAL A 196 -6.80 5.84 -8.30
CA VAL A 196 -7.74 5.97 -7.18
C VAL A 196 -8.97 5.11 -7.43
N THR A 197 -9.47 5.07 -8.67
CA THR A 197 -10.62 4.22 -9.04
C THR A 197 -10.33 2.74 -8.80
N VAL A 198 -9.19 2.23 -9.27
CA VAL A 198 -8.78 0.83 -9.04
C VAL A 198 -8.64 0.53 -7.55
N ASP A 199 -7.97 1.41 -6.80
CA ASP A 199 -7.80 1.26 -5.34
C ASP A 199 -9.14 1.12 -4.63
N ARG A 200 -10.11 1.99 -4.95
CA ARG A 200 -11.46 1.94 -4.36
C ARG A 200 -12.18 0.65 -4.69
N MET A 201 -12.10 0.20 -5.94
CA MET A 201 -12.74 -1.05 -6.35
C MET A 201 -12.15 -2.27 -5.63
N VAL A 202 -10.82 -2.35 -5.53
CA VAL A 202 -10.15 -3.46 -4.83
C VAL A 202 -10.46 -3.43 -3.34
N GLN A 203 -10.49 -2.24 -2.71
CA GLN A 203 -10.86 -2.08 -1.31
C GLN A 203 -12.31 -2.48 -1.02
N SER A 204 -13.25 -2.10 -1.89
CA SER A 204 -14.68 -2.34 -1.68
C SER A 204 -15.13 -3.75 -2.06
N TYR A 205 -14.51 -4.36 -3.07
CA TYR A 205 -15.01 -5.61 -3.66
C TYR A 205 -14.03 -6.77 -3.58
N CYS A 206 -12.83 -6.59 -3.00
CA CYS A 206 -11.69 -7.51 -3.11
C CYS A 206 -11.24 -7.75 -4.57
N TYR A 207 -10.12 -8.44 -4.79
CA TYR A 207 -9.56 -8.61 -6.14
C TYR A 207 -10.51 -9.33 -7.11
N GLU A 208 -11.13 -10.43 -6.66
CA GLU A 208 -12.06 -11.21 -7.49
C GLU A 208 -13.31 -10.38 -7.84
N GLY A 209 -13.86 -9.66 -6.87
CA GLY A 209 -15.01 -8.80 -7.09
C GLY A 209 -14.68 -7.59 -7.97
N ALA A 210 -13.50 -6.98 -7.80
CA ALA A 210 -13.04 -5.87 -8.63
C ALA A 210 -12.87 -6.28 -10.11
N VAL A 211 -12.39 -7.49 -10.37
CA VAL A 211 -12.35 -8.06 -11.73
C VAL A 211 -13.75 -8.26 -12.29
N LYS A 212 -14.63 -8.94 -11.55
CA LYS A 212 -16.00 -9.26 -11.98
C LYS A 212 -16.79 -8.00 -12.30
N ILE A 213 -16.77 -7.01 -11.41
CA ILE A 213 -17.49 -5.76 -11.62
C ILE A 213 -16.91 -4.97 -12.81
N THR A 214 -15.58 -4.97 -13.00
CA THR A 214 -14.94 -4.31 -14.15
C THR A 214 -15.41 -4.91 -15.46
N LEU A 215 -15.43 -6.25 -15.56
CA LEU A 215 -15.93 -6.96 -16.74
C LEU A 215 -17.37 -6.60 -17.05
N GLU A 216 -18.22 -6.57 -16.02
CA GLU A 216 -19.64 -6.26 -16.18
C GLU A 216 -19.86 -4.81 -16.65
N ILE A 217 -19.17 -3.85 -16.03
CA ILE A 217 -19.26 -2.44 -16.42
C ILE A 217 -18.76 -2.22 -17.85
N LEU A 218 -17.62 -2.79 -18.22
CA LEU A 218 -17.07 -2.67 -19.58
C LEU A 218 -18.07 -3.19 -20.62
N ARG A 219 -18.72 -4.32 -20.35
CA ARG A 219 -19.76 -4.88 -21.22
C ARG A 219 -20.98 -3.96 -21.32
N LYS A 220 -21.47 -3.43 -20.18
CA LYS A 220 -22.60 -2.46 -20.17
C LYS A 220 -22.27 -1.17 -20.90
N MET A 221 -21.01 -0.75 -20.92
CA MET A 221 -20.52 0.41 -21.66
C MET A 221 -20.28 0.13 -23.15
N GLY A 222 -20.34 -1.13 -23.59
CA GLY A 222 -20.03 -1.54 -24.97
C GLY A 222 -18.53 -1.64 -25.28
N ARG A 223 -17.67 -1.65 -24.25
CA ARG A 223 -16.21 -1.84 -24.35
C ARG A 223 -15.87 -3.34 -24.26
N ASN A 224 -16.57 -4.16 -25.06
CA ASN A 224 -16.46 -5.63 -25.01
C ASN A 224 -15.03 -6.12 -25.31
N ASN A 225 -14.35 -5.45 -26.24
CA ASN A 225 -12.94 -5.69 -26.56
C ASN A 225 -12.02 -5.58 -25.32
N LEU A 226 -12.23 -4.57 -24.47
CA LEU A 226 -11.44 -4.42 -23.24
C LEU A 226 -11.82 -5.46 -22.18
N ALA A 227 -13.10 -5.87 -22.14
CA ALA A 227 -13.54 -6.94 -21.24
C ALA A 227 -12.91 -8.29 -21.63
N ASP A 228 -12.85 -8.58 -22.94
CA ASP A 228 -12.23 -9.79 -23.47
C ASP A 228 -10.72 -9.79 -23.26
N GLU A 229 -10.07 -8.64 -23.44
CA GLU A 229 -8.64 -8.47 -23.14
C GLU A 229 -8.34 -8.70 -21.66
N LEU A 230 -9.19 -8.20 -20.75
CA LEU A 230 -9.05 -8.45 -19.31
C LEU A 230 -9.17 -9.95 -19.01
N MET A 231 -10.16 -10.65 -19.60
CA MET A 231 -10.33 -12.10 -19.44
C MET A 231 -9.17 -12.91 -20.02
N GLU A 232 -8.64 -12.51 -21.16
CA GLU A 232 -7.48 -13.16 -21.79
C GLU A 232 -6.22 -13.00 -20.92
N LYS A 233 -6.02 -11.80 -20.36
CA LYS A 233 -4.90 -11.53 -19.44
C LYS A 233 -5.02 -12.28 -18.11
N LEU A 234 -6.23 -12.66 -17.68
CA LEU A 234 -6.46 -13.48 -16.49
C LEU A 234 -6.28 -14.98 -16.76
N THR A 235 -6.73 -15.48 -17.91
CA THR A 235 -6.63 -16.91 -18.25
C THR A 235 -5.22 -17.35 -18.63
N LYS A 236 -4.38 -16.44 -19.15
CA LYS A 236 -2.94 -16.69 -19.39
C LYS A 236 -2.08 -16.78 -18.11
N GLN A 237 -2.68 -16.67 -16.92
CA GLN A 237 -1.99 -16.79 -15.63
C GLN A 237 -2.17 -18.15 -14.94
N VAL A 238 -2.95 -19.08 -15.54
CA VAL A 238 -3.19 -20.45 -15.04
C VAL A 238 -2.37 -21.47 -15.82
#